data_AF-A0A937FF16-F1
#
_entry.id   AF-A0A937FF16-F1
#
_cell.length_a   1.000
_cell.length_b   1.000
_cell.length_c   1.000
_cell.angle_alpha   90.00
_cell.angle_beta   90.00
_cell.angle_gamma   90.00
#
_symmetry.space_group_name_H-M   'P 1'
#
loop_
_entity.id
_entity.type
_entity.pdbx_description
1 polymer ?
#
loop_
_entity_poly.entity_id
_entity_poly.type
_entity_poly.pdbx_seq_one_letter_code
_entity_poly.pdbx_strand_id
1 'polypeptide(L)'
;MIQYSVISKYRNKLMGIAILWVMLFHAKISYTNNVISFIKKIGYGGVDIFIFLSGFGLYLSLEKNRENVLNFYERRIKRILPYYMPFISIWIIYKKFFNGGISIREALGNIFMFGYWINLQNQFNWYVQDIFLFYLISPILYLIISKSKNPYKSMFKMIIIFFISCICFFGKFNLIAISRLPLFVVGMYFAHNFTKGKQISLNKFIILLTLNIIGLISLYYFITYKADYLWKYGLWWYPFVFITPILIFILSFIFGILEKLKMKLILKCFEVIGVCSFELYMIHIFFYEIFDNYKVAHNLGFILLIIVIFIASISYHYFISYILKLIKKN
;
A
#
# COMPACT_ATOMS: atom_id res chain seq x y z
N MET A 1 6.35 -18.55 20.88
CA MET A 1 6.37 -18.59 19.39
C MET A 1 5.47 -17.49 18.86
N ILE A 2 5.81 -16.88 17.72
CA ILE A 2 5.06 -15.72 17.19
C ILE A 2 4.06 -16.21 16.14
N GLN A 3 2.80 -15.81 16.27
CA GLN A 3 1.72 -16.27 15.40
C GLN A 3 1.52 -15.33 14.20
N TYR A 4 1.34 -15.88 13.00
CA TYR A 4 0.94 -15.09 11.83
C TYR A 4 -0.51 -14.56 11.93
N SER A 5 -1.33 -15.16 12.79
CA SER A 5 -2.74 -14.78 13.02
C SER A 5 -2.88 -13.31 13.42
N VAL A 6 -1.87 -12.72 14.07
CA VAL A 6 -1.86 -11.31 14.48
C VAL A 6 -1.97 -10.37 13.27
N ILE A 7 -1.38 -10.74 12.12
CA ILE A 7 -1.44 -9.95 10.88
C ILE A 7 -2.89 -9.88 10.39
N SER A 8 -3.59 -11.02 10.39
CA SER A 8 -4.99 -11.07 10.01
C SER A 8 -5.89 -10.36 11.01
N LYS A 9 -5.64 -10.54 12.32
CA LYS A 9 -6.41 -9.91 13.41
C LYS A 9 -6.35 -8.40 13.36
N TYR A 10 -5.15 -7.83 13.15
CA TYR A 10 -4.93 -6.38 13.17
C TYR A 10 -4.91 -5.74 11.79
N ARG A 11 -5.27 -6.48 10.72
CA ARG A 11 -5.13 -6.04 9.32
C ARG A 11 -5.67 -4.63 9.06
N ASN A 12 -6.91 -4.34 9.46
CA ASN A 12 -7.50 -3.02 9.22
C ASN A 12 -6.77 -1.93 10.03
N LYS A 13 -6.39 -2.21 11.27
CA LYS A 13 -5.66 -1.23 12.10
C LYS A 13 -4.26 -0.94 11.55
N LEU A 14 -3.59 -1.96 11.00
CA LEU A 14 -2.32 -1.80 10.27
C LEU A 14 -2.49 -0.95 9.00
N MET A 15 -3.56 -1.19 8.22
CA MET A 15 -3.92 -0.32 7.09
C MET A 15 -4.21 1.11 7.53
N GLY A 16 -4.83 1.30 8.69
CA GLY A 16 -5.09 2.61 9.29
C GLY A 16 -3.80 3.39 9.59
N ILE A 17 -2.84 2.76 10.27
CA ILE A 17 -1.52 3.38 10.48
C ILE A 17 -0.81 3.65 9.16
N ALA A 18 -0.88 2.72 8.20
CA ALA A 18 -0.23 2.87 6.91
C ALA A 18 -0.74 4.10 6.13
N ILE A 19 -2.05 4.31 6.03
CA ILE A 19 -2.58 5.49 5.31
C ILE A 19 -2.22 6.79 6.03
N LEU A 20 -2.25 6.80 7.37
CA LEU A 20 -1.85 7.97 8.15
C LEU A 20 -0.39 8.35 7.90
N TRP A 21 0.49 7.35 7.81
CA TRP A 21 1.90 7.57 7.55
C TRP A 21 2.15 8.09 6.13
N VAL A 22 1.40 7.59 5.13
CA VAL A 22 1.44 8.10 3.74
C VAL A 22 0.90 9.54 3.67
N MET A 23 -0.19 9.85 4.36
CA MET A 23 -0.73 11.21 4.40
C MET A 23 0.24 12.18 5.08
N LEU A 24 0.90 11.74 6.16
CA LEU A 24 1.95 12.50 6.84
C LEU A 24 3.15 12.76 5.92
N PHE A 25 3.57 11.77 5.13
CA PHE A 25 4.65 11.94 4.15
C PHE A 25 4.37 13.06 3.14
N HIS A 26 3.16 13.09 2.59
CA HIS A 26 2.73 14.13 1.65
C HIS A 26 2.35 15.45 2.34
N ALA A 27 2.25 15.48 3.67
CA ALA A 27 1.88 16.69 4.39
C ALA A 27 2.92 17.79 4.21
N LYS A 28 2.50 19.02 3.88
CA LYS A 28 3.39 20.19 3.81
C LYS A 28 3.60 20.85 5.18
N ILE A 29 3.59 20.04 6.23
CA ILE A 29 3.88 20.45 7.60
C ILE A 29 5.37 20.22 7.88
N SER A 30 6.04 21.25 8.40
CA SER A 30 7.42 21.17 8.90
C SER A 30 7.41 20.90 10.40
N TYR A 31 8.39 20.12 10.87
CA TYR A 31 8.58 19.81 12.28
C TYR A 31 10.00 20.22 12.69
N THR A 32 10.14 20.85 13.84
CA THR A 32 11.45 21.22 14.41
C THR A 32 12.19 20.00 14.99
N ASN A 33 11.47 18.95 15.38
CA ASN A 33 12.06 17.73 15.92
C ASN A 33 12.60 16.83 14.79
N ASN A 34 13.90 16.53 14.83
CA ASN A 34 14.60 15.73 13.82
C ASN A 34 14.05 14.30 13.67
N VAL A 35 13.60 13.68 14.78
CA VAL A 35 13.02 12.32 14.76
C VAL A 35 11.68 12.33 14.04
N ILE A 36 10.80 13.28 14.36
CA ILE A 36 9.49 13.42 13.70
C ILE A 36 9.68 13.74 12.22
N SER A 37 10.63 14.63 11.90
CA SER A 37 11.00 14.95 10.51
C SER A 37 11.49 13.72 9.75
N PHE A 38 12.32 12.88 10.37
CA PHE A 38 12.78 11.63 9.77
C PHE A 38 11.62 10.64 9.55
N ILE A 39 10.78 10.40 10.56
CA ILE A 39 9.59 9.53 10.46
C ILE A 39 8.68 9.99 9.32
N LYS A 40 8.45 11.30 9.19
CA LYS A 40 7.72 11.89 8.07
C LYS A 40 8.40 11.59 6.73
N LYS A 41 9.71 11.84 6.63
CA LYS A 41 10.50 11.65 5.40
C LYS A 41 10.42 10.23 4.85
N ILE A 42 10.33 9.23 5.73
CA ILE A 42 10.20 7.82 5.35
C ILE A 42 8.76 7.32 5.30
N GLY A 43 7.76 8.20 5.36
CA GLY A 43 6.35 7.81 5.42
C GLY A 43 5.76 7.18 4.17
N TYR A 44 6.47 7.22 3.05
CA TYR A 44 6.18 6.35 1.91
C TYR A 44 6.23 4.85 2.28
N GLY A 45 6.90 4.48 3.39
CA GLY A 45 6.88 3.13 3.96
C GLY A 45 5.49 2.60 4.34
N GLY A 46 4.49 3.49 4.47
CA GLY A 46 3.10 3.04 4.61
C GLY A 46 2.60 2.30 3.37
N VAL A 47 3.08 2.66 2.17
CA VAL A 47 2.80 1.91 0.93
C VAL A 47 3.35 0.49 1.01
N ASP A 48 4.54 0.32 1.58
CA ASP A 48 5.18 -0.98 1.77
C ASP A 48 4.35 -1.90 2.70
N ILE A 49 3.75 -1.34 3.77
CA ILE A 49 2.76 -2.05 4.59
C ILE A 49 1.55 -2.48 3.76
N PHE A 50 1.00 -1.59 2.93
CA PHE A 50 -0.14 -1.94 2.07
C PHE A 50 0.19 -3.05 1.06
N ILE A 51 1.38 -3.00 0.45
CA ILE A 51 1.84 -3.99 -0.53
C ILE A 51 1.95 -5.36 0.13
N PHE A 52 2.59 -5.43 1.31
CA PHE A 52 2.68 -6.66 2.09
C PHE A 52 1.28 -7.20 2.46
N LEU A 53 0.41 -6.36 3.02
CA LEU A 53 -0.93 -6.77 3.46
C LEU A 53 -1.85 -7.15 2.29
N SER A 54 -1.58 -6.61 1.10
CA SER A 54 -2.25 -6.98 -0.14
C SER A 54 -1.84 -8.37 -0.59
N GLY A 55 -0.53 -8.67 -0.63
CA GLY A 55 -0.03 -10.01 -0.92
C GLY A 55 -0.59 -11.04 0.06
N PHE A 56 -0.55 -10.73 1.36
CA PHE A 56 -1.12 -11.57 2.41
C PHE A 56 -2.63 -11.83 2.18
N GLY A 57 -3.42 -10.78 1.98
CA GLY A 57 -4.88 -10.89 1.80
C GLY A 57 -5.31 -11.58 0.51
N LEU A 58 -4.59 -11.38 -0.59
CA LEU A 58 -4.91 -11.99 -1.88
C LEU A 58 -4.59 -13.47 -1.89
N TYR A 59 -3.48 -13.88 -1.26
CA TYR A 59 -3.19 -15.29 -1.04
C TYR A 59 -4.35 -15.99 -0.32
N LEU A 60 -4.85 -15.40 0.78
CA LEU A 60 -6.01 -15.97 1.51
C LEU A 60 -7.28 -16.00 0.66
N SER A 61 -7.50 -14.97 -0.17
CA SER A 61 -8.66 -14.92 -1.05
C SER A 61 -8.62 -16.01 -2.13
N LEU A 62 -7.44 -16.33 -2.65
CA LEU A 62 -7.21 -17.38 -3.64
C LEU A 62 -7.28 -18.77 -2.99
N GLU A 63 -6.67 -18.91 -1.81
CA GLU A 63 -6.71 -20.13 -1.02
C GLU A 63 -8.13 -20.57 -0.66
N LYS A 64 -9.03 -19.61 -0.36
CA LYS A 64 -10.43 -19.89 -0.05
C LYS A 64 -11.25 -20.34 -1.27
N ASN A 65 -10.84 -19.99 -2.49
CA ASN A 65 -11.62 -20.23 -3.71
C ASN A 65 -10.71 -20.71 -4.85
N ARG A 66 -10.12 -21.89 -4.67
CA ARG A 66 -9.04 -22.41 -5.54
C ARG A 66 -9.50 -22.78 -6.96
N GLU A 67 -10.80 -22.88 -7.19
CA GLU A 67 -11.34 -23.56 -8.37
C GLU A 67 -11.51 -22.64 -9.59
N ASN A 68 -11.61 -21.32 -9.43
CA ASN A 68 -11.84 -20.42 -10.57
C ASN A 68 -11.15 -19.05 -10.42
N VAL A 69 -10.19 -18.80 -11.32
CA VAL A 69 -9.42 -17.54 -11.42
C VAL A 69 -10.31 -16.37 -11.90
N LEU A 70 -11.28 -16.62 -12.78
CA LEU A 70 -12.23 -15.58 -13.22
C LEU A 70 -13.06 -15.07 -12.05
N ASN A 71 -13.56 -15.97 -11.19
CA ASN A 71 -14.29 -15.59 -9.98
C ASN A 71 -13.39 -14.78 -9.03
N PHE A 72 -12.08 -15.04 -8.99
CA PHE A 72 -11.15 -14.18 -8.26
C PHE A 72 -11.11 -12.76 -8.82
N TYR A 73 -10.91 -12.60 -10.13
CA TYR A 73 -10.87 -11.27 -10.76
C TYR A 73 -12.20 -10.53 -10.62
N GLU A 74 -13.33 -11.21 -10.80
CA GLU A 74 -14.66 -10.63 -10.60
C GLU A 74 -14.80 -10.03 -9.19
N ARG A 75 -14.40 -10.78 -8.16
CA ARG A 75 -14.40 -10.28 -6.77
C ARG A 75 -13.45 -9.11 -6.54
N ARG A 76 -12.36 -8.98 -7.32
CA ARG A 76 -11.43 -7.85 -7.22
C ARG A 76 -12.02 -6.62 -7.90
N ILE A 77 -12.58 -6.79 -9.10
CA ILE A 77 -13.28 -5.76 -9.85
C ILE A 77 -14.45 -5.20 -9.04
N LYS A 78 -15.33 -6.07 -8.49
CA LYS A 78 -16.45 -5.66 -7.62
C LYS A 78 -16.03 -4.99 -6.33
N ARG A 79 -14.76 -5.12 -5.93
CA ARG A 79 -14.21 -4.46 -4.73
C ARG A 79 -13.59 -3.10 -5.05
N ILE A 80 -12.90 -2.95 -6.19
CA ILE A 80 -12.18 -1.71 -6.52
C ILE A 80 -13.04 -0.77 -7.35
N LEU A 81 -13.61 -1.25 -8.46
CA LEU A 81 -14.21 -0.36 -9.47
C LEU A 81 -15.34 0.51 -8.94
N PRO A 82 -16.25 0.05 -8.05
CA PRO A 82 -17.30 0.91 -7.53
C PRO A 82 -16.80 2.16 -6.81
N TYR A 83 -15.62 2.08 -6.19
CA TYR A 83 -14.99 3.20 -5.49
C TYR A 83 -14.04 3.98 -6.40
N TYR A 84 -13.38 3.32 -7.36
CA TYR A 84 -12.43 3.98 -8.25
C TYR A 84 -13.11 4.72 -9.42
N MET A 85 -14.10 4.12 -10.08
CA MET A 85 -14.67 4.64 -11.33
C MET A 85 -15.37 6.01 -11.18
N PRO A 86 -16.22 6.24 -10.17
CA PRO A 86 -16.80 7.56 -9.97
C PRO A 86 -15.72 8.60 -9.66
N PHE A 87 -14.76 8.24 -8.81
CA PHE A 87 -13.67 9.12 -8.43
C PHE A 87 -12.79 9.51 -9.63
N ILE A 88 -12.35 8.54 -10.43
CA ILE A 88 -11.47 8.83 -11.57
C ILE A 88 -12.19 9.65 -12.64
N SER A 89 -13.52 9.47 -12.78
CA SER A 89 -14.33 10.29 -13.68
C SER A 89 -14.32 11.76 -13.24
N ILE A 90 -14.49 12.02 -11.93
CA ILE A 90 -14.38 13.37 -11.36
C ILE A 90 -12.99 13.95 -11.60
N TRP A 91 -11.93 13.18 -11.36
CA TRP A 91 -10.57 13.65 -11.58
C TRP A 91 -10.25 13.94 -13.06
N ILE A 92 -10.73 13.11 -14.00
CA ILE A 92 -10.58 13.34 -15.44
C ILE A 92 -11.30 14.63 -15.86
N ILE A 93 -12.52 14.86 -15.37
CA ILE A 93 -13.27 16.10 -15.62
C ILE A 93 -12.48 17.30 -15.07
N TYR A 94 -11.97 17.20 -13.84
CA TYR A 94 -11.12 18.24 -13.26
C TYR A 94 -9.91 18.56 -14.14
N LYS A 95 -9.14 17.54 -14.55
CA LYS A 95 -7.99 17.72 -15.45
C LYS A 95 -8.39 18.37 -16.77
N LYS A 96 -9.48 17.90 -17.37
CA LYS A 96 -9.97 18.38 -18.68
C LYS A 96 -10.31 19.87 -18.67
N PHE A 97 -10.98 20.34 -17.62
CA PHE A 97 -11.57 21.69 -17.60
C PHE A 97 -10.81 22.68 -16.71
N PHE A 98 -10.05 22.22 -15.71
CA PHE A 98 -9.49 23.08 -14.67
C PHE A 98 -7.98 22.93 -14.45
N ASN A 99 -7.33 21.89 -14.98
CA ASN A 99 -5.90 21.66 -14.72
C ASN A 99 -5.11 21.15 -15.95
N GLY A 100 -4.97 22.02 -16.96
CA GLY A 100 -4.04 21.81 -18.08
C GLY A 100 -4.52 20.84 -19.18
N GLY A 101 -5.73 20.31 -19.07
CA GLY A 101 -6.29 19.36 -20.03
C GLY A 101 -5.82 17.92 -19.82
N ILE A 102 -6.50 16.99 -20.48
CA ILE A 102 -6.12 15.57 -20.56
C ILE A 102 -6.51 15.03 -21.94
N SER A 103 -5.62 14.26 -22.56
CA SER A 103 -5.91 13.59 -23.83
C SER A 103 -6.79 12.37 -23.63
N ILE A 104 -7.47 11.92 -24.69
CA ILE A 104 -8.29 10.70 -24.67
C ILE A 104 -7.42 9.49 -24.28
N ARG A 105 -6.20 9.40 -24.81
CA ARG A 105 -5.26 8.31 -24.49
C ARG A 105 -4.91 8.27 -23.00
N GLU A 106 -4.68 9.43 -22.37
CA GLU A 106 -4.41 9.52 -20.94
C GLU A 106 -5.63 9.21 -20.09
N ALA A 107 -6.82 9.68 -20.49
CA ALA A 107 -8.07 9.34 -19.82
C ALA A 107 -8.34 7.83 -19.85
N LEU A 108 -8.17 7.18 -21.01
CA LEU A 108 -8.27 5.72 -21.14
C LEU A 108 -7.20 5.01 -20.30
N GLY A 109 -5.96 5.52 -20.26
CA GLY A 109 -4.89 4.98 -19.43
C GLY A 109 -5.26 4.94 -17.95
N ASN A 110 -5.98 5.95 -17.46
CA ASN A 110 -6.49 6.00 -16.09
C ASN A 110 -7.69 5.08 -15.88
N ILE A 111 -8.67 5.09 -16.79
CA ILE A 111 -9.87 4.24 -16.72
C ILE A 111 -9.48 2.75 -16.66
N PHE A 112 -8.51 2.35 -17.47
CA PHE A 112 -8.01 0.97 -17.50
C PHE A 112 -6.88 0.69 -16.50
N MET A 113 -6.44 1.68 -15.72
CA MET A 113 -5.38 1.56 -14.71
C MET A 113 -4.02 1.07 -15.27
N PHE A 114 -3.66 1.46 -16.49
CA PHE A 114 -2.41 1.06 -17.15
C PHE A 114 -1.51 2.21 -17.57
N GLY A 115 -2.00 3.45 -17.62
CA GLY A 115 -1.25 4.56 -18.19
C GLY A 115 0.10 4.84 -17.52
N TYR A 116 0.25 4.55 -16.23
CA TYR A 116 1.51 4.62 -15.50
C TYR A 116 2.56 3.63 -16.05
N TRP A 117 2.14 2.41 -16.38
CA TRP A 117 3.03 1.35 -16.90
C TRP A 117 3.49 1.61 -18.33
N ILE A 118 2.72 2.38 -19.10
CA ILE A 118 3.07 2.80 -20.47
C ILE A 118 3.60 4.24 -20.54
N ASN A 119 4.02 4.83 -19.42
CA ASN A 119 4.64 6.16 -19.33
C ASN A 119 3.81 7.32 -19.90
N LEU A 120 2.50 7.31 -19.67
CA LEU A 120 1.66 8.47 -19.94
C LEU A 120 1.85 9.54 -18.85
N GLN A 121 1.74 10.82 -19.21
CA GLN A 121 2.06 11.95 -18.33
C GLN A 121 0.93 12.22 -17.31
N ASN A 122 -0.30 12.46 -17.79
CA ASN A 122 -1.44 12.76 -16.91
C ASN A 122 -2.07 11.49 -16.31
N GLN A 123 -1.40 10.89 -15.33
CA GLN A 123 -1.90 9.70 -14.62
C GLN A 123 -2.27 10.02 -13.18
N PHE A 124 -3.51 9.69 -12.81
CA PHE A 124 -3.99 9.71 -11.44
C PHE A 124 -3.34 8.59 -10.67
N ASN A 125 -2.21 8.94 -10.07
CA ASN A 125 -1.48 8.16 -9.09
C ASN A 125 -1.01 6.76 -9.54
N TRP A 126 0.27 6.49 -9.28
CA TRP A 126 0.92 5.24 -9.66
C TRP A 126 0.43 4.01 -8.88
N TYR A 127 0.13 4.15 -7.58
CA TYR A 127 -0.13 3.03 -6.68
C TYR A 127 -1.42 2.26 -7.01
N VAL A 128 -2.48 2.95 -7.43
CA VAL A 128 -3.75 2.28 -7.78
C VAL A 128 -3.58 1.43 -9.05
N GLN A 129 -2.74 1.90 -9.98
CA GLN A 129 -2.42 1.18 -11.20
C GLN A 129 -1.52 -0.03 -10.91
N ASP A 130 -0.57 0.12 -9.99
CA ASP A 130 0.29 -0.98 -9.54
C ASP A 130 -0.46 -2.07 -8.80
N ILE A 131 -1.33 -1.69 -7.86
CA ILE A 131 -2.06 -2.69 -7.09
C ILE A 131 -3.01 -3.48 -7.99
N PHE A 132 -3.55 -2.85 -9.04
CA PHE A 132 -4.31 -3.53 -10.07
C PHE A 132 -3.44 -4.54 -10.85
N LEU A 133 -2.25 -4.15 -11.31
CA LEU A 133 -1.32 -5.08 -11.95
C LEU A 133 -0.95 -6.24 -11.01
N PHE A 134 -0.74 -5.97 -9.73
CA PHE A 134 -0.40 -6.99 -8.73
C PHE A 134 -1.54 -7.99 -8.56
N TYR A 135 -2.80 -7.54 -8.71
CA TYR A 135 -3.96 -8.42 -8.69
C TYR A 135 -3.98 -9.33 -9.92
N LEU A 136 -3.61 -8.83 -11.10
CA LEU A 136 -3.52 -9.62 -12.33
C LEU A 136 -2.47 -10.74 -12.22
N ILE A 137 -1.31 -10.48 -11.63
CA ILE A 137 -0.27 -11.50 -11.48
C ILE A 137 -0.47 -12.41 -10.26
N SER A 138 -1.38 -12.06 -9.34
CA SER A 138 -1.59 -12.77 -8.08
C SER A 138 -1.88 -14.26 -8.22
N PRO A 139 -2.73 -14.73 -9.17
CA PRO A 139 -2.98 -16.16 -9.33
C PRO A 139 -1.73 -16.97 -9.67
N ILE A 140 -0.85 -16.42 -10.52
CA ILE A 140 0.41 -17.08 -10.90
C ILE A 140 1.33 -17.20 -9.68
N LEU A 141 1.51 -16.09 -8.94
CA LEU A 141 2.34 -16.08 -7.73
C LEU A 141 1.79 -17.03 -6.65
N TYR A 142 0.46 -17.07 -6.49
CA TYR A 142 -0.21 -18.01 -5.60
C TYR A 142 0.06 -19.47 -5.99
N LEU A 143 -0.03 -19.83 -7.28
CA LEU A 143 0.25 -21.18 -7.75
C LEU A 143 1.70 -21.58 -7.47
N ILE A 144 2.66 -20.70 -7.77
CA ILE A 144 4.09 -20.93 -7.52
C ILE A 144 4.36 -21.21 -6.04
N ILE A 145 3.71 -20.49 -5.12
CA ILE A 145 3.89 -20.68 -3.67
C ILE A 145 3.13 -21.92 -3.18
N SER A 146 1.85 -22.03 -3.52
CA SER A 146 0.94 -23.05 -2.97
C SER A 146 1.27 -24.47 -3.43
N LYS A 147 1.75 -24.64 -4.67
CA LYS A 147 2.11 -25.94 -5.26
C LYS A 147 3.57 -26.32 -5.06
N SER A 148 4.39 -25.44 -4.47
CA SER A 148 5.81 -25.74 -4.26
C SER A 148 6.03 -26.75 -3.15
N LYS A 149 6.93 -27.72 -3.40
CA LYS A 149 7.49 -28.59 -2.35
C LYS A 149 8.27 -27.78 -1.30
N ASN A 150 8.89 -26.67 -1.69
CA ASN A 150 9.61 -25.78 -0.80
C ASN A 150 9.21 -24.30 -1.07
N PRO A 151 8.09 -23.85 -0.46
CA PRO A 151 7.57 -22.49 -0.65
C PRO A 151 8.57 -21.39 -0.28
N TYR A 152 9.48 -21.64 0.67
CA TYR A 152 10.55 -20.69 1.02
C TYR A 152 11.53 -20.48 -0.14
N LYS A 153 11.99 -21.57 -0.78
CA LYS A 153 12.85 -21.47 -1.97
C LYS A 153 12.12 -20.81 -3.15
N SER A 154 10.84 -21.11 -3.35
CA SER A 154 10.03 -20.45 -4.40
C SER A 154 9.90 -18.95 -4.15
N MET A 155 9.60 -18.54 -2.91
CA MET A 155 9.56 -17.13 -2.51
C MET A 155 10.90 -16.44 -2.82
N PHE A 156 12.01 -17.05 -2.41
CA PHE A 156 13.34 -16.47 -2.61
C PHE A 156 13.71 -16.33 -4.09
N LYS A 157 13.40 -17.33 -4.93
CA LYS A 157 13.59 -17.25 -6.38
C LYS A 157 12.80 -16.09 -7.01
N MET A 158 11.53 -15.91 -6.63
CA MET A 158 10.71 -14.80 -7.14
C MET A 158 11.27 -13.44 -6.70
N ILE A 159 11.74 -13.31 -5.45
CA ILE A 159 12.38 -12.09 -4.97
C ILE A 159 13.61 -11.76 -5.83
N ILE A 160 14.47 -12.74 -6.11
CA ILE A 160 15.63 -12.54 -6.99
C ILE A 160 15.20 -12.11 -8.39
N ILE A 161 14.23 -12.80 -9.00
CA ILE A 161 13.72 -12.47 -10.33
C ILE A 161 13.20 -11.02 -10.37
N PHE A 162 12.43 -10.60 -9.36
CA PHE A 162 11.92 -9.24 -9.31
C PHE A 162 13.00 -8.19 -9.08
N PHE A 163 14.01 -8.46 -8.26
CA PHE A 163 15.17 -7.57 -8.14
C PHE A 163 15.96 -7.47 -9.45
N ILE A 164 16.17 -8.57 -10.16
CA ILE A 164 16.83 -8.54 -11.48
C ILE A 164 15.99 -7.72 -12.46
N SER A 165 14.66 -7.88 -12.45
CA SER A 165 13.77 -7.11 -13.33
C SER A 165 13.84 -5.60 -13.10
N CYS A 166 14.22 -5.15 -11.89
CA CYS A 166 14.39 -3.73 -11.58
C CYS A 166 15.44 -3.03 -12.47
N ILE A 167 16.44 -3.77 -12.97
CA ILE A 167 17.48 -3.24 -13.86
C ILE A 167 16.86 -2.63 -15.13
N CYS A 168 15.79 -3.22 -15.65
CA CYS A 168 15.07 -2.72 -16.83
C CYS A 168 14.35 -1.37 -16.61
N PHE A 169 14.23 -0.95 -15.35
CA PHE A 169 13.49 0.24 -14.92
C PHE A 169 14.36 1.30 -14.25
N PHE A 170 15.70 1.15 -14.23
CA PHE A 170 16.57 2.19 -13.71
C PHE A 170 16.36 3.53 -14.41
N GLY A 171 16.22 4.60 -13.61
CA GLY A 171 15.88 5.94 -14.08
C GLY A 171 14.42 6.15 -14.50
N LYS A 172 13.56 5.12 -14.44
CA LYS A 172 12.13 5.21 -14.79
C LYS A 172 11.26 5.28 -13.54
N PHE A 173 10.14 5.97 -13.63
CA PHE A 173 9.19 6.07 -12.52
C PHE A 173 8.64 4.70 -12.10
N ASN A 174 8.45 3.75 -13.02
CA ASN A 174 7.97 2.39 -12.75
C ASN A 174 8.86 1.61 -11.77
N LEU A 175 10.09 2.07 -11.53
CA LEU A 175 10.97 1.46 -10.54
C LEU A 175 10.37 1.48 -9.13
N ILE A 176 9.55 2.51 -8.82
CA ILE A 176 8.82 2.63 -7.56
C ILE A 176 7.96 1.38 -7.31
N ALA A 177 7.29 0.93 -8.36
CA ALA A 177 6.37 -0.21 -8.36
C ALA A 177 7.10 -1.54 -8.23
N ILE A 178 8.01 -1.79 -9.19
CA ILE A 178 8.64 -3.11 -9.36
C ILE A 178 9.58 -3.45 -8.20
N SER A 179 10.22 -2.44 -7.59
CA SER A 179 11.06 -2.60 -6.40
C SER A 179 10.31 -3.08 -5.16
N ARG A 180 8.98 -2.92 -5.13
CA ARG A 180 8.09 -3.33 -4.03
C ARG A 180 7.41 -4.67 -4.25
N LEU A 181 7.43 -5.19 -5.48
CA LEU A 181 6.85 -6.49 -5.79
C LEU A 181 7.48 -7.66 -4.98
N PRO A 182 8.79 -7.67 -4.65
CA PRO A 182 9.34 -8.62 -3.69
C PRO A 182 8.60 -8.66 -2.35
N LEU A 183 8.23 -7.50 -1.82
CA LEU A 183 7.54 -7.40 -0.54
C LEU A 183 6.11 -7.96 -0.61
N PHE A 184 5.44 -7.79 -1.75
CA PHE A 184 4.15 -8.44 -2.01
C PHE A 184 4.25 -9.97 -1.93
N VAL A 185 5.30 -10.54 -2.52
CA VAL A 185 5.59 -11.98 -2.47
C VAL A 185 5.88 -12.46 -1.04
N VAL A 186 6.62 -11.67 -0.25
CA VAL A 186 6.83 -11.98 1.19
C VAL A 186 5.48 -12.05 1.92
N GLY A 187 4.56 -11.11 1.65
CA GLY A 187 3.21 -11.13 2.18
C GLY A 187 2.44 -12.41 1.82
N MET A 188 2.51 -12.86 0.56
CA MET A 188 1.91 -14.12 0.13
C MET A 188 2.51 -15.35 0.82
N TYR A 189 3.84 -15.39 1.00
CA TYR A 189 4.50 -16.48 1.72
C TYR A 189 4.09 -16.53 3.20
N PHE A 190 3.92 -15.38 3.85
CA PHE A 190 3.45 -15.31 5.23
C PHE A 190 2.02 -15.83 5.34
N ALA A 191 1.15 -15.49 4.38
CA ALA A 191 -0.20 -16.03 4.31
C ALA A 191 -0.22 -17.55 4.07
N HIS A 192 0.67 -18.09 3.24
CA HIS A 192 0.83 -19.54 3.08
C HIS A 192 1.18 -20.23 4.41
N ASN A 193 2.13 -19.69 5.17
CA ASN A 193 2.47 -20.28 6.48
C ASN A 193 1.31 -20.18 7.47
N PHE A 194 0.56 -19.07 7.44
CA PHE A 194 -0.65 -18.90 8.22
C PHE A 194 -1.71 -19.96 7.89
N THR A 195 -1.99 -20.23 6.61
CA THR A 195 -3.00 -21.24 6.21
C THR A 195 -2.60 -22.67 6.57
N LYS A 196 -1.30 -22.93 6.76
CA LYS A 196 -0.76 -24.19 7.26
C LYS A 196 -0.69 -24.27 8.78
N GLY A 197 -1.22 -23.29 9.52
CA GLY A 197 -1.17 -23.26 10.99
C GLY A 197 0.25 -23.14 11.55
N LYS A 198 1.24 -22.79 10.72
CA LYS A 198 2.62 -22.67 11.15
C LYS A 198 2.80 -21.44 12.02
N GLN A 199 3.79 -21.49 12.90
CA GLN A 199 4.22 -20.35 13.70
C GLN A 199 5.65 -19.96 13.31
N ILE A 200 6.05 -18.75 13.69
CA ILE A 200 7.43 -18.30 13.52
C ILE A 200 8.23 -18.81 14.71
N SER A 201 9.22 -19.65 14.41
CA SER A 201 10.21 -20.10 15.40
C SER A 201 11.11 -18.95 15.82
N LEU A 202 11.69 -19.05 17.02
CA LEU A 202 12.58 -18.00 17.54
C LEU A 202 13.74 -17.68 16.58
N ASN A 203 14.39 -18.70 16.01
CA ASN A 203 15.49 -18.51 15.06
C ASN A 203 15.05 -17.72 13.82
N LYS A 204 13.86 -18.02 13.26
CA LYS A 204 13.32 -17.27 12.12
C LYS A 204 13.00 -15.84 12.50
N PHE A 205 12.48 -15.62 13.70
CA PHE A 205 12.21 -14.27 14.18
C PHE A 205 13.50 -13.47 14.37
N ILE A 206 14.54 -14.06 14.95
CA ILE A 206 15.86 -13.43 15.09
C ILE A 206 16.42 -13.07 13.70
N ILE A 207 16.34 -13.98 12.72
CA ILE A 207 16.75 -13.67 11.34
C ILE A 207 15.98 -12.47 10.79
N LEU A 208 14.66 -12.45 10.94
CA LEU A 208 13.84 -11.32 10.49
C LEU A 208 14.20 -10.01 11.21
N LEU A 209 14.51 -10.07 12.52
CA LEU A 209 14.95 -8.94 13.31
C LEU A 209 16.31 -8.41 12.85
N THR A 210 17.27 -9.29 12.61
CA THR A 210 18.59 -8.93 12.05
C THR A 210 18.43 -8.28 10.67
N LEU A 211 17.61 -8.85 9.79
CA LEU A 211 17.32 -8.26 8.49
C LEU A 211 16.65 -6.89 8.62
N ASN A 212 15.73 -6.71 9.57
CA ASN A 212 15.10 -5.42 9.83
C ASN A 212 16.13 -4.36 10.25
N ILE A 213 17.04 -4.69 11.16
CA ILE A 213 18.12 -3.79 11.60
C ILE A 213 19.02 -3.42 10.41
N ILE A 214 19.43 -4.40 9.60
CA ILE A 214 20.21 -4.16 8.37
C ILE A 214 19.43 -3.24 7.41
N GLY A 215 18.13 -3.47 7.25
CA GLY A 215 17.24 -2.63 6.45
C GLY A 215 17.24 -1.18 6.94
N LEU A 216 17.05 -0.95 8.24
CA LEU A 216 17.07 0.39 8.84
C LEU A 216 18.42 1.09 8.68
N ILE A 217 19.53 0.38 8.92
CA ILE A 217 20.89 0.91 8.72
C ILE A 217 21.11 1.27 7.25
N SER A 218 20.73 0.39 6.32
CA SER A 218 20.87 0.64 4.88
C SER A 218 20.04 1.84 4.42
N LEU A 219 18.80 1.97 4.93
CA LEU A 219 17.94 3.10 4.62
C LEU A 219 18.54 4.41 5.12
N TYR A 220 19.00 4.44 6.37
CA TYR A 220 19.66 5.61 6.94
C TYR A 220 20.91 5.98 6.15
N TYR A 221 21.75 4.99 5.81
CA TYR A 221 22.96 5.19 5.02
C TYR A 221 22.63 5.79 3.63
N PHE A 222 21.69 5.19 2.89
CA PHE A 222 21.35 5.67 1.55
C PHE A 222 20.75 7.08 1.58
N ILE A 223 19.86 7.37 2.54
CA ILE A 223 19.25 8.69 2.70
C ILE A 223 20.30 9.76 3.01
N THR A 224 21.32 9.41 3.78
CA THR A 224 22.32 10.37 4.29
C THR A 224 23.46 10.57 3.30
N TYR A 225 23.97 9.51 2.69
CA TYR A 225 25.23 9.53 1.94
C TYR A 225 25.09 9.26 0.44
N LYS A 226 23.91 8.84 -0.04
CA LYS A 226 23.70 8.43 -1.44
C LYS A 226 22.44 9.06 -2.04
N ALA A 227 22.12 10.29 -1.62
CA ALA A 227 20.90 11.01 -2.03
C ALA A 227 20.67 11.01 -3.55
N ASP A 228 21.72 11.24 -4.34
CA ASP A 228 21.65 11.32 -5.82
C ASP A 228 21.24 9.99 -6.48
N TYR A 229 21.48 8.88 -5.80
CA TYR A 229 21.24 7.52 -6.31
C TYR A 229 19.89 6.96 -5.90
N LEU A 230 19.21 7.61 -4.94
CA LEU A 230 18.01 7.09 -4.32
C LEU A 230 16.88 6.86 -5.34
N TRP A 231 16.66 7.82 -6.23
CA TRP A 231 15.64 7.74 -7.27
C TRP A 231 16.09 6.88 -8.46
N LYS A 232 17.28 7.16 -8.98
CA LYS A 232 17.79 6.50 -10.19
C LYS A 232 17.83 4.97 -10.07
N TYR A 233 18.21 4.47 -8.90
CA TYR A 233 18.34 3.04 -8.64
C TYR A 233 17.28 2.50 -7.68
N GLY A 234 16.39 3.33 -7.14
CA GLY A 234 15.30 2.89 -6.27
C GLY A 234 15.72 2.52 -4.85
N LEU A 235 16.86 3.03 -4.38
CA LEU A 235 17.41 2.76 -3.04
C LEU A 235 16.52 3.27 -1.90
N TRP A 236 15.56 4.14 -2.20
CA TRP A 236 14.49 4.51 -1.26
C TRP A 236 13.65 3.29 -0.80
N TRP A 237 13.48 2.29 -1.65
CA TRP A 237 12.39 1.32 -1.51
C TRP A 237 12.86 -0.08 -1.16
N TYR A 238 14.00 -0.53 -1.69
CA TYR A 238 14.52 -1.87 -1.40
C TYR A 238 14.71 -2.18 0.10
N PRO A 239 15.17 -1.24 0.96
CA PRO A 239 15.29 -1.51 2.38
C PRO A 239 13.98 -1.97 3.04
N PHE A 240 12.83 -1.53 2.52
CA PHE A 240 11.53 -1.88 3.07
C PHE A 240 11.14 -3.35 2.89
N VAL A 241 11.77 -4.08 1.96
CA VAL A 241 11.63 -5.55 1.87
C VAL A 241 12.08 -6.22 3.16
N PHE A 242 13.11 -5.68 3.81
CA PHE A 242 13.64 -6.18 5.08
C PHE A 242 12.97 -5.54 6.30
N ILE A 243 12.60 -4.25 6.22
CA ILE A 243 12.01 -3.52 7.34
C ILE A 243 10.58 -3.99 7.63
N THR A 244 9.75 -4.11 6.60
CA THR A 244 8.28 -4.22 6.73
C THR A 244 7.81 -5.46 7.51
N PRO A 245 8.35 -6.68 7.33
CA PRO A 245 7.86 -7.85 8.05
C PRO A 245 7.90 -7.70 9.57
N ILE A 246 9.01 -7.19 10.12
CA ILE A 246 9.14 -6.93 11.57
C ILE A 246 8.32 -5.71 11.98
N LEU A 247 8.27 -4.66 11.17
CA LEU A 247 7.43 -3.49 11.45
C LEU A 247 5.96 -3.90 11.67
N ILE A 248 5.43 -4.81 10.85
CA ILE A 248 4.06 -5.33 11.00
C ILE A 248 3.88 -6.07 12.33
N PHE A 249 4.86 -6.86 12.77
CA PHE A 249 4.79 -7.53 14.08
C PHE A 249 4.89 -6.54 15.24
N ILE A 250 5.75 -5.52 15.15
CA ILE A 250 5.85 -4.46 16.16
C ILE A 250 4.53 -3.72 16.28
N LEU A 251 3.94 -3.28 15.16
CA LEU A 251 2.64 -2.60 15.16
C LEU A 251 1.53 -3.51 15.70
N SER A 252 1.52 -4.79 15.32
CA SER A 252 0.57 -5.77 15.83
C SER A 252 0.71 -5.98 17.34
N PHE A 253 1.94 -5.99 17.86
CA PHE A 253 2.22 -6.08 19.29
C PHE A 253 1.71 -4.84 20.04
N ILE A 254 1.95 -3.64 19.50
CA ILE A 254 1.40 -2.38 20.04
C ILE A 254 -0.13 -2.45 20.11
N PHE A 255 -0.81 -2.90 19.05
CA PHE A 255 -2.26 -3.07 19.09
C PHE A 255 -2.71 -4.11 20.13
N GLY A 256 -1.94 -5.17 20.34
CA GLY A 256 -2.18 -6.13 21.43
C GLY A 256 -2.06 -5.50 22.82
N ILE A 257 -1.11 -4.59 23.04
CA ILE A 257 -1.00 -3.80 24.28
C ILE A 257 -2.23 -2.90 24.42
N LEU A 258 -2.59 -2.14 23.38
CA LEU A 258 -3.75 -1.24 23.41
C LEU A 258 -5.06 -1.99 23.72
N GLU A 259 -5.21 -3.22 23.23
CA GLU A 259 -6.33 -4.11 23.59
C GLU A 259 -6.32 -4.49 25.07
N LYS A 260 -5.18 -4.88 25.62
CA LYS A 260 -5.02 -5.20 27.05
C LYS A 260 -5.32 -3.99 27.93
N LEU A 261 -4.89 -2.80 27.51
CA LEU A 261 -5.18 -1.52 28.16
C LEU A 261 -6.61 -1.03 27.92
N LYS A 262 -7.46 -1.80 27.23
CA LYS A 262 -8.87 -1.48 26.93
C LYS A 262 -9.05 -0.13 26.22
N MET A 263 -8.08 0.30 25.41
CA MET A 263 -8.14 1.55 24.62
C MET A 263 -9.05 1.41 23.39
N LYS A 264 -10.33 1.10 23.62
CA LYS A 264 -11.32 0.75 22.59
C LYS A 264 -11.50 1.84 21.54
N LEU A 265 -11.50 3.11 21.97
CA LEU A 265 -11.67 4.25 21.07
C LEU A 265 -10.53 4.33 20.05
N ILE A 266 -9.27 4.28 20.51
CA ILE A 266 -8.09 4.34 19.63
C ILE A 266 -8.08 3.18 18.65
N LEU A 267 -8.34 1.96 19.14
CA LEU A 267 -8.43 0.78 18.30
C LEU A 267 -9.52 0.90 17.23
N LYS A 268 -10.69 1.45 17.60
CA LYS A 268 -11.80 1.69 16.66
C LYS A 268 -11.44 2.75 15.63
N CYS A 269 -10.75 3.82 16.02
CA CYS A 269 -10.30 4.86 15.10
C CYS A 269 -9.38 4.28 14.01
N PHE A 270 -8.31 3.56 14.39
CA PHE A 270 -7.42 2.93 13.41
C PHE A 270 -8.15 1.92 12.52
N GLU A 271 -9.11 1.20 13.06
CA GLU A 271 -9.91 0.25 12.29
C GLU A 271 -10.79 0.95 11.25
N VAL A 272 -11.51 2.01 11.62
CA VAL A 272 -12.36 2.79 10.69
C VAL A 272 -11.52 3.45 9.60
N ILE A 273 -10.40 4.08 9.98
CA ILE A 273 -9.45 4.69 9.04
C ILE A 273 -8.91 3.62 8.07
N GLY A 274 -8.59 2.43 8.59
CA GLY A 274 -8.12 1.31 7.78
C GLY A 274 -9.15 0.78 6.78
N VAL A 275 -10.43 0.73 7.17
CA VAL A 275 -11.53 0.35 6.27
C VAL A 275 -11.66 1.34 5.12
N CYS A 276 -11.52 2.65 5.38
CA CYS A 276 -11.63 3.72 4.39
C CYS A 276 -10.28 4.09 3.73
N SER A 277 -9.26 3.24 3.87
CA SER A 277 -7.88 3.58 3.47
C SER A 277 -7.72 3.79 1.97
N PHE A 278 -8.53 3.12 1.13
CA PHE A 278 -8.47 3.28 -0.33
C PHE A 278 -9.04 4.64 -0.77
N GLU A 279 -10.15 5.04 -0.19
CA GLU A 279 -10.81 6.33 -0.41
C GLU A 279 -9.92 7.46 0.10
N LEU A 280 -9.39 7.32 1.32
CA LEU A 280 -8.41 8.26 1.88
C LEU A 280 -7.21 8.39 0.95
N TYR A 281 -6.71 7.29 0.41
CA TYR A 281 -5.58 7.30 -0.52
C TYR A 281 -5.87 8.16 -1.77
N MET A 282 -7.01 7.97 -2.41
CA MET A 282 -7.35 8.72 -3.63
C MET A 282 -7.65 10.20 -3.32
N ILE A 283 -8.47 10.45 -2.30
CA ILE A 283 -8.97 11.79 -2.00
C ILE A 283 -7.84 12.68 -1.47
N HIS A 284 -6.92 12.19 -0.62
CA HIS A 284 -5.85 13.06 -0.12
C HIS A 284 -4.91 13.55 -1.23
N ILE A 285 -4.60 12.69 -2.21
CA ILE A 285 -3.72 13.05 -3.32
C ILE A 285 -4.39 14.07 -4.23
N PHE A 286 -5.66 13.87 -4.54
CA PHE A 286 -6.41 14.81 -5.36
C PHE A 286 -6.61 16.16 -4.67
N PHE A 287 -6.92 16.15 -3.37
CA PHE A 287 -7.03 17.40 -2.62
C PHE A 287 -5.68 18.12 -2.57
N TYR A 288 -4.57 17.41 -2.34
CA TYR A 288 -3.25 18.05 -2.38
C TYR A 288 -2.92 18.59 -3.78
N GLU A 289 -3.28 17.91 -4.86
CA GLU A 289 -3.15 18.44 -6.22
C GLU A 289 -3.94 19.74 -6.42
N ILE A 290 -5.18 19.80 -5.95
CA ILE A 290 -6.01 21.01 -6.01
C ILE A 290 -5.39 22.14 -5.19
N PHE A 291 -5.09 21.90 -3.91
CA PHE A 291 -4.67 22.93 -2.96
C PHE A 291 -3.22 23.37 -3.12
N ASP A 292 -2.37 22.56 -3.75
CA ASP A 292 -1.02 22.97 -4.15
C ASP A 292 -1.06 24.14 -5.14
N ASN A 293 -2.06 24.18 -6.02
CA ASN A 293 -2.27 25.31 -6.93
C ASN A 293 -2.65 26.61 -6.20
N TYR A 294 -3.18 26.50 -4.97
CA TYR A 294 -3.66 27.65 -4.18
C TYR A 294 -2.70 28.09 -3.06
N LYS A 295 -1.48 27.53 -3.00
CA LYS A 295 -0.44 27.91 -2.01
C LYS A 295 -0.97 28.03 -0.57
N VAL A 296 -1.67 27.00 -0.08
CA VAL A 296 -2.08 26.93 1.34
C VAL A 296 -0.81 26.83 2.21
N ALA A 297 -0.26 27.98 2.60
CA ALA A 297 1.11 28.12 3.09
C ALA A 297 1.27 28.03 4.62
N HIS A 298 0.18 27.80 5.36
CA HIS A 298 0.23 27.78 6.83
C HIS A 298 -0.23 26.44 7.41
N ASN A 299 0.50 25.98 8.43
CA ASN A 299 0.25 24.70 9.13
C ASN A 299 -1.22 24.52 9.56
N LEU A 300 -1.90 25.60 9.99
CA LEU A 300 -3.31 25.56 10.39
C LEU A 300 -4.25 25.23 9.22
N GLY A 301 -4.02 25.85 8.06
CA GLY A 301 -4.78 25.55 6.84
C GLY A 301 -4.59 24.10 6.39
N PHE A 302 -3.37 23.57 6.55
CA PHE A 302 -3.08 22.17 6.25
C PHE A 302 -3.75 21.19 7.22
N ILE A 303 -3.86 21.54 8.50
CA ILE A 303 -4.60 20.74 9.50
C ILE A 303 -6.09 20.71 9.15
N LEU A 304 -6.68 21.86 8.81
CA LEU A 304 -8.08 21.93 8.35
C LEU A 304 -8.28 21.09 7.09
N LEU A 305 -7.35 21.16 6.13
CA LEU A 305 -7.37 20.34 4.92
C LEU A 305 -7.38 18.84 5.23
N ILE A 306 -6.54 18.38 6.16
CA ILE A 306 -6.52 16.98 6.61
C ILE A 306 -7.90 16.58 7.18
N ILE A 307 -8.53 17.43 7.99
CA ILE A 307 -9.87 17.16 8.54
C ILE A 307 -10.90 17.02 7.41
N VAL A 308 -10.90 17.94 6.44
CA VAL A 308 -11.78 17.89 5.28
C VAL A 308 -11.55 16.61 4.48
N ILE A 309 -10.30 16.21 4.25
CA ILE A 309 -9.96 14.96 3.56
C ILE A 309 -10.55 13.75 4.30
N PHE A 310 -10.45 13.70 5.63
CA PHE A 310 -11.05 12.61 6.42
C PHE A 310 -12.56 12.55 6.26
N ILE A 311 -13.24 13.70 6.41
CA ILE A 311 -14.70 13.79 6.29
C ILE A 311 -15.13 13.37 4.88
N ALA A 312 -14.50 13.91 3.84
CA ALA A 312 -14.80 13.60 2.45
C ALA A 312 -14.60 12.10 2.16
N SER A 313 -13.49 11.52 2.64
CA SER A 313 -13.16 10.11 2.39
C SER A 313 -14.11 9.13 3.07
N ILE A 314 -14.45 9.41 4.33
CA ILE A 314 -15.40 8.60 5.09
C ILE A 314 -16.81 8.73 4.49
N SER A 315 -17.22 9.95 4.13
CA SER A 315 -18.52 10.20 3.49
C SER A 315 -18.62 9.48 2.15
N TYR A 316 -17.57 9.57 1.31
CA TYR A 316 -17.51 8.88 0.03
C TYR A 316 -17.60 7.35 0.20
N HIS A 317 -16.87 6.79 1.17
CA HIS A 317 -16.93 5.36 1.48
C HIS A 317 -18.35 4.91 1.81
N TYR A 318 -19.04 5.61 2.72
CA TYR A 318 -20.40 5.24 3.13
C TYR A 318 -21.41 5.45 2.01
N PHE A 319 -21.27 6.50 1.21
CA PHE A 319 -22.12 6.77 0.05
C PHE A 319 -22.06 5.65 -0.99
N ILE A 320 -20.85 5.28 -1.44
CA ILE A 320 -20.68 4.17 -2.40
C ILE A 320 -21.15 2.84 -1.79
N SER A 321 -20.85 2.60 -0.51
CA SER A 321 -21.29 1.38 0.18
C SER A 321 -22.83 1.29 0.28
N TYR A 322 -23.51 2.41 0.44
CA TYR A 322 -24.97 2.49 0.41
C TYR A 322 -25.52 2.17 -0.99
N ILE A 323 -24.97 2.78 -2.05
CA ILE A 323 -25.35 2.49 -3.45
C ILE A 323 -25.17 0.99 -3.76
N LEU A 324 -24.03 0.41 -3.38
CA LEU A 324 -23.78 -1.02 -3.60
C LEU A 324 -24.76 -1.94 -2.88
N LYS A 325 -25.30 -1.52 -1.72
CA LYS A 325 -26.34 -2.27 -1.01
C LYS A 325 -27.69 -2.18 -1.75
N LEU A 326 -28.01 -1.04 -2.36
CA LEU A 326 -29.22 -0.89 -3.17
C LEU A 326 -29.15 -1.75 -4.42
N ILE A 327 -28.03 -1.73 -5.14
CA ILE A 327 -27.84 -2.52 -6.37
C ILE A 327 -27.95 -4.03 -6.11
N LYS A 328 -27.55 -4.52 -4.94
CA LYS A 328 -27.62 -5.95 -4.59
C LYS A 328 -29.01 -6.41 -4.14
N LYS A 329 -29.90 -5.49 -3.80
CA LYS A 329 -31.27 -5.80 -3.36
C LYS A 329 -32.24 -5.94 -4.54
N ASN A 330 -31.88 -5.38 -5.68
CA ASN A 330 -32.52 -5.59 -6.98
C ASN A 330 -31.78 -6.68 -7.74
#